data_AF-A0A7K2BXA9-F1
#
_entry.id   AF-A0A7K2BXA9-F1
#
_cell.length_a   1.000
_cell.length_b   1.000
_cell.length_c   1.000
_cell.angle_alpha   90.00
_cell.angle_beta   90.00
_cell.angle_gamma   90.00
#
_symmetry.space_group_name_H-M   'P 1'
#
loop_
_entity.id
_entity.type
_entity.pdbx_description
1 polymer ?
#
loop_
_entity_poly.entity_id
_entity_poly.type
_entity_poly.pdbx_seq_one_letter_code
_entity_poly.pdbx_strand_id
1 'polypeptide(L)'
;MGQSTSHTRAAPRVLMIRLGPWLADRHEIEPGNYRAGIGYREGMSLTELVDATRAWWRINPQRVAWEGIGHAVAVHRGITRAAMVIGDWIQRDDGRWAFTAEPLTVGPVHDVWVGPSGRVIEFRKGNQSPVLYWPPQ
;
A
#
# COMPACT_ATOMS: atom_id res chain seq x y z
N MET A 1 39.25 15.04 11.51
CA MET A 1 38.05 15.81 11.10
C MET A 1 37.30 14.96 10.07
N GLY A 2 36.47 14.03 10.54
CA GLY A 2 35.77 13.08 9.67
C GLY A 2 34.48 13.70 9.16
N GLN A 3 34.37 13.91 7.85
CA GLN A 3 33.12 14.36 7.24
C GLN A 3 32.15 13.18 7.21
N SER A 4 31.11 13.24 8.05
CA SER A 4 29.92 12.38 7.92
C SER A 4 29.17 12.79 6.66
N THR A 5 29.38 12.07 5.56
CA THR A 5 28.48 12.12 4.41
C THR A 5 27.16 11.44 4.77
N SER A 6 26.20 12.22 5.26
CA SER A 6 24.80 11.83 5.35
C SER A 6 24.26 11.61 3.94
N HIS A 7 24.42 10.40 3.40
CA HIS A 7 23.65 10.01 2.22
C HIS A 7 22.19 9.89 2.67
N THR A 8 21.38 10.91 2.39
CA THR A 8 19.92 10.79 2.48
C THR A 8 19.52 9.70 1.50
N ARG A 9 19.38 8.46 1.98
CA ARG A 9 18.93 7.34 1.17
C ARG A 9 17.53 7.69 0.66
N ALA A 10 17.36 7.77 -0.66
CA ALA A 10 16.05 8.01 -1.26
C ALA A 10 15.05 6.98 -0.70
N ALA A 11 13.84 7.43 -0.36
CA ALA A 11 12.84 6.55 0.22
C ALA A 11 12.56 5.37 -0.74
N PRO A 12 12.42 4.12 -0.24
CA PRO A 12 12.16 2.96 -1.09
C PRO A 12 10.92 3.16 -1.97
N ARG A 13 10.96 2.65 -3.20
CA ARG A 13 9.82 2.69 -4.12
C ARG A 13 8.68 1.81 -3.61
N VAL A 14 7.46 2.34 -3.61
CA VAL A 14 6.26 1.65 -3.08
C VAL A 14 5.03 1.95 -3.93
N LEU A 15 4.09 1.02 -3.91
CA LEU A 15 2.72 1.23 -4.39
C LEU A 15 1.87 1.73 -3.22
N MET A 16 1.48 3.01 -3.24
CA MET A 16 0.60 3.55 -2.21
C MET A 16 -0.86 3.31 -2.59
N ILE A 17 -1.62 2.79 -1.64
CA ILE A 17 -3.05 2.53 -1.76
C ILE A 17 -3.78 3.42 -0.75
N ARG A 18 -4.49 4.42 -1.26
CA ARG A 18 -5.31 5.32 -0.46
C ARG A 18 -6.64 4.63 -0.12
N LEU A 19 -6.82 4.36 1.17
CA LEU A 19 -8.03 3.83 1.74
C LEU A 19 -8.99 4.95 2.11
N GLY A 20 -10.25 4.81 1.68
CA GLY A 20 -11.37 5.64 2.13
C GLY A 20 -11.79 5.30 3.56
N PRO A 21 -12.90 5.90 4.04
CA PRO A 21 -13.54 5.44 5.28
C PRO A 21 -14.00 3.99 5.14
N TRP A 22 -14.05 3.27 6.26
CA TRP A 22 -14.51 1.88 6.29
C TRP A 22 -15.95 1.73 5.83
N LEU A 23 -16.19 0.73 4.98
CA LEU A 23 -17.50 0.23 4.61
C LEU A 23 -17.49 -1.29 4.70
N ALA A 24 -18.44 -1.86 5.43
CA ALA A 24 -18.62 -3.31 5.49
C ALA A 24 -19.04 -3.80 4.10
N ASP A 25 -18.21 -4.63 3.50
CA ASP A 25 -18.31 -4.98 2.08
C ASP A 25 -17.55 -6.28 1.82
N ARG A 26 -18.23 -7.41 1.99
CA ARG A 26 -17.62 -8.73 1.91
C ARG A 26 -17.43 -9.14 0.47
N HIS A 27 -16.17 -9.26 0.05
CA HIS A 27 -15.80 -9.72 -1.29
C HIS A 27 -14.69 -10.74 -1.22
N GLU A 28 -14.76 -11.73 -2.11
CA GLU A 28 -13.65 -12.63 -2.37
C GLU A 28 -12.48 -11.85 -3.00
N ILE A 29 -11.27 -12.12 -2.54
CA ILE A 29 -10.01 -11.59 -3.08
C ILE A 29 -9.33 -12.71 -3.87
N GLU A 30 -9.27 -13.89 -3.27
CA GLU A 30 -8.66 -15.12 -3.80
C GLU A 30 -9.63 -16.26 -3.51
N PRO A 31 -9.56 -17.41 -4.21
CA PRO A 31 -10.46 -18.52 -3.97
C PRO A 31 -10.49 -18.92 -2.48
N GLY A 32 -11.65 -18.73 -1.84
CA GLY A 32 -11.86 -19.03 -0.42
C GLY A 32 -11.43 -17.93 0.57
N ASN A 33 -10.79 -16.85 0.12
CA ASN A 33 -10.31 -15.75 0.95
C ASN A 33 -11.12 -14.48 0.71
N TYR A 34 -11.74 -13.95 1.77
CA TYR A 34 -12.70 -12.84 1.69
C TYR A 34 -12.27 -11.69 2.59
N ARG A 35 -12.28 -10.46 2.05
CA ARG A 35 -12.20 -9.27 2.90
C ARG A 35 -13.52 -9.03 3.61
N ALA A 36 -13.46 -8.48 4.82
CA ALA A 36 -14.64 -8.07 5.59
C ALA A 36 -15.22 -6.72 5.15
N GLY A 37 -14.43 -5.90 4.46
CA GLY A 37 -14.84 -4.57 4.02
C GLY A 37 -13.76 -3.85 3.23
N ILE A 38 -14.08 -2.60 2.86
CA ILE A 38 -13.20 -1.68 2.14
C ILE A 38 -12.88 -0.47 2.99
N GLY A 39 -11.70 0.10 2.80
CA GLY A 39 -11.28 1.33 3.49
C GLY A 39 -10.61 1.05 4.84
N TYR A 40 -10.60 2.06 5.70
CA TYR A 40 -9.93 2.04 7.01
C TYR A 40 -10.88 2.44 8.13
N ARG A 41 -10.79 1.73 9.26
CA ARG A 41 -11.36 2.12 10.57
C ARG A 41 -10.29 2.02 11.64
N GLU A 42 -10.41 2.86 12.65
CA GLU A 42 -9.56 2.77 13.84
C GLU A 42 -9.76 1.43 14.54
N GLY A 43 -8.66 0.86 15.05
CA GLY A 43 -8.67 -0.44 15.73
C GLY A 43 -8.93 -1.66 14.86
N MET A 44 -8.95 -1.54 13.51
CA MET A 44 -8.95 -2.74 12.66
C MET A 44 -7.66 -3.53 12.82
N SER A 45 -7.74 -4.85 12.73
CA SER A 45 -6.57 -5.72 12.78
C SER A 45 -5.64 -5.47 11.59
N LEU A 46 -4.37 -5.85 11.76
CA LEU A 46 -3.39 -5.78 10.67
C LEU A 46 -3.84 -6.62 9.46
N THR A 47 -4.44 -7.79 9.69
CA THR A 47 -4.99 -8.64 8.63
C THR A 47 -6.10 -7.93 7.86
N GLU A 48 -7.09 -7.34 8.54
CA GLU A 48 -8.14 -6.58 7.87
C GLU A 48 -7.56 -5.41 7.06
N LEU A 49 -6.53 -4.74 7.57
CA LEU A 49 -5.88 -3.63 6.88
C LEU A 49 -5.15 -4.10 5.62
N VAL A 50 -4.44 -5.22 5.69
CA VAL A 50 -3.77 -5.85 4.55
C VAL A 50 -4.80 -6.27 3.50
N ASP A 51 -5.89 -6.94 3.90
CA ASP A 51 -6.95 -7.37 2.99
C ASP A 51 -7.66 -6.18 2.33
N ALA A 52 -7.94 -5.12 3.09
CA ALA A 52 -8.48 -3.88 2.54
C ALA A 52 -7.52 -3.23 1.54
N THR A 53 -6.21 -3.35 1.75
CA THR A 53 -5.16 -2.73 0.92
C THR A 53 -4.87 -3.51 -0.35
N ARG A 54 -4.95 -4.83 -0.32
CA ARG A 54 -4.53 -5.68 -1.44
C ARG A 54 -5.62 -5.94 -2.49
N ALA A 55 -6.85 -5.43 -2.28
CA ALA A 55 -8.01 -5.89 -3.02
C ALA A 55 -8.71 -4.86 -3.94
N TRP A 56 -8.73 -5.23 -5.22
CA TRP A 56 -9.52 -4.72 -6.35
C TRP A 56 -9.33 -3.26 -6.72
N TRP A 57 -8.15 -2.98 -7.27
CA TRP A 57 -7.72 -1.66 -7.73
C TRP A 57 -7.50 -1.61 -9.25
N ARG A 58 -7.56 -0.41 -9.81
CA ARG A 58 -7.03 -0.16 -11.16
C ARG A 58 -5.52 0.06 -11.08
N ILE A 59 -4.78 -1.04 -10.99
CA ILE A 59 -3.31 -1.08 -11.00
C ILE A 59 -2.85 -1.59 -12.38
N ASN A 60 -1.70 -1.11 -12.83
CA ASN A 60 -0.92 -1.73 -13.90
C ASN A 60 0.24 -2.54 -13.27
N PRO A 61 0.14 -3.88 -13.19
CA PRO A 61 1.20 -4.74 -12.65
C PRO A 61 2.50 -4.69 -13.46
N GLN A 62 2.43 -4.50 -14.79
CA GLN A 62 3.63 -4.37 -15.62
C GLN A 62 4.44 -3.15 -15.22
N ARG A 63 3.77 -2.02 -14.94
CA ARG A 63 4.42 -0.82 -14.41
C ARG A 63 5.06 -1.06 -13.04
N VAL A 64 4.39 -1.79 -12.14
CA VAL A 64 4.95 -2.16 -10.83
C VAL A 64 6.26 -2.91 -11.02
N ALA A 65 6.28 -3.92 -11.90
CA ALA A 65 7.46 -4.71 -12.19
C ALA A 65 8.59 -3.87 -12.82
N TRP A 66 8.27 -3.05 -13.84
CA TRP A 66 9.25 -2.22 -14.54
C TRP A 66 9.89 -1.16 -13.63
N GLU A 67 9.14 -0.63 -12.67
CA GLU A 67 9.67 0.33 -11.69
C GLU A 67 10.33 -0.34 -10.48
N GLY A 68 10.38 -1.68 -10.41
CA GLY A 68 10.98 -2.43 -9.31
C GLY A 68 10.26 -2.25 -7.97
N ILE A 69 8.93 -2.08 -8.00
CA ILE A 69 8.12 -1.87 -6.79
C ILE A 69 7.74 -3.23 -6.19
N GLY A 70 8.42 -3.63 -5.12
CA GLY A 70 8.13 -4.89 -4.41
C GLY A 70 7.21 -4.76 -3.19
N HIS A 71 6.79 -3.53 -2.84
CA HIS A 71 6.06 -3.27 -1.59
C HIS A 71 4.87 -2.36 -1.84
N ALA A 72 3.78 -2.60 -1.11
CA ALA A 72 2.64 -1.71 -1.03
C ALA A 72 2.54 -1.05 0.34
N VAL A 73 1.96 0.14 0.38
CA VAL A 73 1.73 0.91 1.61
C VAL A 73 0.28 1.38 1.65
N ALA A 74 -0.43 1.00 2.71
CA ALA A 74 -1.77 1.50 3.01
C ALA A 74 -1.67 2.95 3.50
N VAL A 75 -2.50 3.84 2.95
CA VAL A 75 -2.56 5.24 3.36
C VAL A 75 -4.00 5.64 3.66
N HIS A 76 -4.24 6.23 4.82
CA HIS A 76 -5.55 6.79 5.16
C HIS A 76 -5.41 8.23 5.64
N ARG A 77 -6.20 9.15 5.07
CA ARG A 77 -6.15 10.59 5.37
C ARG A 77 -4.73 11.18 5.33
N GLY A 78 -3.93 10.76 4.34
CA GLY A 78 -2.56 11.26 4.16
C GLY A 78 -1.54 10.67 5.13
N ILE A 79 -1.90 9.68 5.96
CA ILE A 79 -0.95 9.04 6.87
C ILE A 79 -0.85 7.56 6.50
N THR A 80 0.37 7.05 6.37
CA THR A 80 0.60 5.62 6.12
C THR A 80 0.17 4.79 7.34
N ARG A 81 -0.32 3.58 7.10
CA ARG A 81 -0.91 2.71 8.14
C ARG A 81 -0.27 1.34 8.22
N ALA A 82 0.13 0.76 7.09
CA ALA A 82 0.81 -0.52 7.03
C ALA A 82 1.66 -0.62 5.77
N ALA A 83 2.72 -1.40 5.84
CA ALA A 83 3.52 -1.82 4.69
C ALA A 83 3.34 -3.32 4.50
N MET A 84 3.45 -3.79 3.26
CA MET A 84 3.36 -5.21 2.92
C MET A 84 4.22 -5.51 1.70
N VAL A 85 4.71 -6.74 1.63
CA VAL A 85 5.34 -7.28 0.43
C VAL A 85 4.24 -7.62 -0.57
N ILE A 86 4.44 -7.21 -1.83
CA ILE A 86 3.56 -7.59 -2.93
C ILE A 86 4.02 -8.95 -3.46
N GLY A 87 3.11 -9.91 -3.53
CA GLY A 87 3.33 -11.19 -4.20
C GLY A 87 2.63 -11.28 -5.55
N ASP A 88 1.93 -12.39 -5.77
CA ASP A 88 1.29 -12.73 -7.03
C ASP A 88 0.09 -11.83 -7.33
N TRP A 89 -0.13 -11.56 -8.62
CA TRP A 89 -1.21 -10.72 -9.11
C TRP A 89 -2.43 -11.53 -9.53
N ILE A 90 -3.60 -11.06 -9.16
CA ILE A 90 -4.88 -11.69 -9.49
C ILE A 90 -5.75 -10.66 -10.19
N GLN A 91 -6.22 -10.98 -11.40
CA GLN A 91 -7.12 -10.12 -12.16
C GLN A 91 -8.55 -10.60 -12.04
N ARG A 92 -9.46 -9.65 -11.84
CA ARG A 92 -10.91 -9.86 -11.92
C ARG A 92 -11.42 -9.46 -13.30
N ASP A 93 -12.55 -10.04 -13.72
CA ASP A 93 -13.16 -9.81 -15.04
C ASP A 93 -13.44 -8.34 -15.37
N ASP A 94 -13.64 -7.48 -14.36
CA ASP A 94 -13.82 -6.03 -14.53
C ASP A 94 -12.51 -5.25 -14.75
N GLY A 95 -11.40 -5.96 -14.95
CA GLY A 95 -10.08 -5.41 -15.20
C GLY A 95 -9.35 -4.89 -13.96
N ARG A 96 -9.92 -5.06 -12.76
CA ARG A 96 -9.26 -4.70 -11.50
C ARG A 96 -8.30 -5.80 -11.05
N TRP A 97 -7.27 -5.38 -10.35
CA TRP A 97 -6.21 -6.23 -9.84
C TRP A 97 -6.22 -6.26 -8.31
N ALA A 98 -6.00 -7.45 -7.77
CA ALA A 98 -5.58 -7.71 -6.41
C ALA A 98 -4.17 -8.32 -6.41
N PHE A 99 -3.58 -8.46 -5.23
CA PHE A 99 -2.32 -9.17 -5.06
C PHE A 99 -2.30 -9.98 -3.75
N THR A 100 -1.52 -11.07 -3.73
CA THR A 100 -1.15 -11.74 -2.47
C THR A 100 -0.24 -10.80 -1.68
N ALA A 101 -0.39 -10.75 -0.37
CA ALA A 101 0.35 -9.79 0.45
C ALA A 101 0.78 -10.40 1.77
N GLU A 102 2.05 -10.16 2.14
CA GLU A 102 2.57 -10.48 3.46
C GLU A 102 2.78 -9.17 4.24
N PRO A 103 2.21 -9.03 5.46
CA PRO A 103 2.41 -7.84 6.28
C PRO A 103 3.89 -7.64 6.60
N LEU A 104 4.38 -6.42 6.43
CA LEU A 104 5.74 -6.04 6.78
C LEU A 104 5.71 -5.12 8.00
N THR A 105 6.11 -5.66 9.16
CA THR A 105 6.10 -4.95 10.47
C THR A 105 7.47 -4.48 10.93
N VAL A 106 8.54 -4.85 10.21
CA VAL A 106 9.92 -4.50 10.54
C VAL A 106 10.74 -4.28 9.26
N GLY A 107 11.89 -3.60 9.40
CA GLY A 107 12.89 -3.45 8.35
C GLY A 107 12.75 -2.14 7.56
N PRO A 108 13.70 -1.87 6.63
CA PRO A 108 13.91 -0.52 6.12
C PRO A 108 12.69 0.13 5.44
N VAL A 109 11.86 -0.66 4.74
CA VAL A 109 10.62 -0.16 4.12
C VAL A 109 9.60 0.21 5.19
N HIS A 110 9.38 -0.67 6.17
CA HIS A 110 8.49 -0.39 7.29
C HIS A 110 8.98 0.83 8.07
N ASP A 111 10.26 0.91 8.41
CA ASP A 111 10.82 1.98 9.23
C ASP A 111 10.71 3.35 8.55
N VAL A 112 10.91 3.40 7.23
CA VAL A 112 10.82 4.65 6.45
C VAL A 112 9.37 5.06 6.18
N TRP A 113 8.48 4.10 5.92
CA TRP A 113 7.13 4.41 5.46
C TRP A 113 6.09 4.40 6.57
N VAL A 114 6.20 3.52 7.54
CA VAL A 114 5.20 3.36 8.62
C VAL A 114 5.82 3.79 9.94
N GLY A 115 6.88 3.12 10.39
CA GLY A 115 7.51 3.41 11.68
C GLY A 115 6.50 3.46 12.83
N PRO A 116 6.78 4.21 13.92
CA PRO A 116 5.90 4.24 15.09
C PRO A 116 4.55 4.93 14.88
N SER A 117 4.45 5.91 13.97
CA SER A 117 3.29 6.81 13.87
C SER A 117 2.71 6.98 12.46
N GLY A 118 3.31 6.33 11.47
CA GLY A 118 3.04 6.60 10.06
C GLY A 118 3.80 7.83 9.56
N ARG A 119 4.03 7.85 8.25
CA ARG A 119 4.57 8.99 7.51
C ARG A 119 3.42 9.80 6.93
N VAL A 120 3.54 11.13 7.02
CA VAL A 120 2.64 12.05 6.31
C VAL A 120 3.00 12.08 4.84
N ILE A 121 2.00 11.84 3.99
CA ILE A 121 2.07 11.87 2.54
C ILE A 121 1.24 13.05 2.05
N GLU A 122 1.91 14.03 1.46
CA GLU A 122 1.25 15.12 0.77
C GLU A 122 0.83 14.64 -0.61
N PHE A 123 -0.48 14.54 -0.80
CA PHE A 123 -1.04 14.23 -2.10
C PHE A 123 -1.28 15.51 -2.89
N ARG A 124 -0.90 15.50 -4.19
CA ARG A 124 -1.20 16.62 -5.09
C ARG A 124 -2.71 16.91 -5.08
N LYS A 125 -3.07 18.18 -4.87
CA LYS A 125 -4.46 18.66 -4.88
C LYS A 125 -5.12 18.28 -6.21
N GLY A 126 -6.30 17.68 -6.15
CA GLY A 126 -7.04 17.20 -7.34
C GLY A 126 -6.74 15.76 -7.75
N ASN A 127 -5.74 15.09 -7.18
CA ASN A 127 -5.50 13.67 -7.45
C ASN A 127 -6.50 12.78 -6.70
N GLN A 128 -7.49 12.30 -7.44
CA GLN A 128 -8.54 11.39 -6.97
C GLN A 128 -8.15 9.91 -7.10
N SER A 129 -6.99 9.59 -7.69
CA SER A 129 -6.57 8.19 -7.83
C SER A 129 -6.30 7.59 -6.45
N PRO A 130 -6.92 6.44 -6.12
CA PRO A 130 -6.59 5.70 -4.90
C PRO A 130 -5.25 4.98 -5.00
N VAL A 131 -4.68 4.84 -6.22
CA VAL A 131 -3.42 4.14 -6.47
C VAL A 131 -2.35 5.14 -6.88
N LEU A 132 -1.19 5.06 -6.24
CA LEU A 132 -0.04 5.92 -6.53
C LEU A 132 1.25 5.11 -6.58
N TYR A 133 2.02 5.34 -7.63
CA TYR A 133 3.36 4.81 -7.81
C TYR A 133 4.35 5.82 -7.23
N TRP A 134 5.12 5.42 -6.21
CA TRP A 134 6.06 6.31 -5.54
C TRP A 134 7.52 5.94 -5.84
N PRO A 135 8.40 6.93 -6.10
CA PRO A 135 8.10 8.36 -6.25
C PRO A 135 7.28 8.64 -7.52
N PRO A 136 6.45 9.69 -7.53
CA PRO A 136 5.75 10.09 -8.75
C PRO A 136 6.76 10.50 -9.82
N GLN A 137 6.51 10.10 -11.06
CA GLN A 137 7.23 10.62 -12.22
C GLN A 137 6.80 12.06 -12.54
#